data_AF-A0A1G2URP9-F1
#
_entry.id   AF-A0A1G2URP9-F1
#
_cell.length_a   1.000
_cell.length_b   1.000
_cell.length_c   1.000
_cell.angle_alpha   90.00
_cell.angle_beta   90.00
_cell.angle_gamma   90.00
#
_symmetry.space_group_name_H-M   'P 1'
#
loop_
_entity.id
_entity.type
_entity.pdbx_description
1 polymer ?
#
loop_
_entity_poly.entity_id
_entity_poly.type
_entity_poly.pdbx_seq_one_letter_code
_entity_poly.pdbx_strand_id
1 'polypeptide(L)'
;MDTFNPNQMPPINTGLNKKPLGPLVAVIIILSLIIIGGLYFLKERASQKVYPPTTSDSMTKSLNQQSSSDDLNSIEADLNATDVNNLDQGAAAIEAQLQ
;
A
#
# COMPACT_ATOMS: atom_id res chain seq x y z
N MET A 1 1.89 -83.67 -16.11
CA MET A 1 0.83 -83.30 -15.15
C MET A 1 1.53 -82.63 -13.99
N ASP A 2 1.61 -81.30 -14.02
CA ASP A 2 2.37 -80.52 -13.06
C ASP A 2 1.55 -80.36 -11.78
N THR A 3 2.10 -80.81 -10.66
CA THR A 3 1.45 -80.76 -9.35
C THR A 3 1.41 -79.32 -8.84
N PHE A 4 0.22 -78.75 -8.72
CA PHE A 4 -0.01 -77.46 -8.08
C PHE A 4 0.40 -77.56 -6.59
N ASN A 5 1.40 -76.77 -6.16
CA ASN A 5 1.84 -76.72 -4.76
C ASN A 5 1.07 -75.62 -4.02
N PRO A 6 0.11 -75.95 -3.14
CA PRO A 6 -0.78 -74.96 -2.52
C PRO A 6 -0.08 -74.08 -1.46
N ASN A 7 1.18 -74.34 -1.13
CA ASN A 7 1.90 -73.65 -0.05
C ASN A 7 2.74 -72.43 -0.49
N GLN A 8 2.55 -71.94 -1.72
CA GLN A 8 3.23 -70.74 -2.20
C GLN A 8 2.24 -69.60 -2.41
N MET A 9 1.88 -68.91 -1.33
CA MET A 9 1.22 -67.61 -1.44
C MET A 9 2.27 -66.53 -1.70
N PRO A 10 2.10 -65.67 -2.72
CA PRO A 10 2.98 -64.54 -2.94
C PRO A 10 2.90 -63.58 -1.74
N PRO A 11 4.02 -62.94 -1.32
CA PRO A 11 4.01 -61.98 -0.24
C PRO A 11 3.11 -60.79 -0.60
N ILE A 12 2.07 -60.56 0.19
CA ILE A 12 1.24 -59.37 0.09
C ILE A 12 2.06 -58.19 0.61
N ASN A 13 2.60 -57.39 -0.31
CA ASN A 13 3.17 -56.09 0.02
C ASN A 13 2.02 -55.13 0.36
N THR A 14 1.68 -55.03 1.65
CA THR A 14 0.87 -53.93 2.18
C THR A 14 1.74 -52.68 2.26
N GLY A 15 2.05 -52.11 1.09
CA GLY A 15 2.68 -50.80 0.99
C GLY A 15 1.78 -49.75 1.63
N LEU A 16 2.05 -49.43 2.90
CA LEU A 16 1.36 -48.38 3.63
C LEU A 16 1.72 -47.04 2.98
N ASN A 17 0.83 -46.54 2.12
CA ASN A 17 0.99 -45.27 1.41
C ASN A 17 0.99 -44.11 2.42
N LYS A 18 2.17 -43.72 2.90
CA LYS A 18 2.32 -42.50 3.72
C LYS A 18 2.12 -41.30 2.80
N LYS A 19 1.08 -40.50 3.05
CA LYS A 19 0.84 -39.25 2.32
C LYS A 19 2.07 -38.34 2.47
N PRO A 20 2.57 -37.72 1.38
CA PRO A 20 3.71 -36.82 1.48
C PRO A 20 3.33 -35.56 2.26
N LEU A 21 3.98 -35.33 3.41
CA LEU A 21 3.72 -34.18 4.29
C LEU A 21 4.36 -32.87 3.77
N GLY A 22 5.35 -32.95 2.87
CA GLY A 22 6.11 -31.79 2.41
C GLY A 22 5.25 -30.66 1.82
N PRO A 23 4.37 -30.93 0.84
CA PRO A 23 3.49 -29.91 0.26
C PRO A 23 2.56 -29.27 1.30
N LEU A 24 2.06 -30.06 2.26
CA LEU A 24 1.17 -29.55 3.31
C LEU A 24 1.91 -28.54 4.21
N VAL A 25 3.14 -28.86 4.61
CA VAL A 25 3.97 -27.95 5.42
C VAL A 25 4.29 -26.67 4.66
N ALA A 26 4.61 -26.76 3.36
CA ALA A 26 4.90 -25.59 2.53
C ALA A 26 3.70 -24.62 2.45
N VAL A 27 2.48 -25.15 2.27
CA VAL A 27 1.25 -24.34 2.24
C VAL A 27 1.03 -23.62 3.59
N ILE A 28 1.25 -24.31 4.70
CA ILE A 28 1.09 -23.73 6.05
C ILE A 28 2.05 -22.55 6.26
N ILE A 29 3.31 -22.68 5.82
CA ILE A 29 4.31 -21.62 5.94
C ILE A 29 3.90 -20.39 5.12
N ILE A 30 3.47 -20.59 3.87
CA ILE A 30 3.04 -19.49 2.99
C ILE A 30 1.84 -18.76 3.59
N LEU A 31 0.82 -19.49 4.07
CA LEU A 31 -0.34 -18.89 4.73
C LEU A 31 0.03 -18.11 5.98
N SER A 32 0.97 -18.63 6.79
CA SER A 32 1.44 -17.94 7.99
C SER A 32 2.12 -16.61 7.65
N LEU A 33 2.95 -16.56 6.61
CA LEU A 33 3.61 -15.33 6.16
C LEU A 33 2.60 -14.29 5.65
N ILE A 34 1.57 -14.72 4.90
CA ILE A 34 0.52 -13.82 4.41
C ILE A 34 -0.27 -13.22 5.58
N ILE A 35 -0.64 -14.02 6.57
CA ILE A 35 -1.39 -13.55 7.75
C ILE A 35 -0.54 -12.55 8.54
N ILE A 36 0.73 -12.88 8.83
CA ILE A 36 1.63 -11.98 9.57
C ILE A 36 1.86 -10.68 8.79
N GLY A 37 2.15 -10.77 7.49
CA GLY A 37 2.35 -9.61 6.63
C GLY A 37 1.10 -8.74 6.53
N GLY A 38 -0.08 -9.35 6.38
CA GLY A 38 -1.36 -8.66 6.32
C GLY A 38 -1.70 -7.94 7.64
N LEU A 39 -1.51 -8.61 8.78
CA LEU A 39 -1.74 -8.00 10.10
C LEU A 39 -0.73 -6.88 10.39
N TYR A 40 0.54 -7.05 10.00
CA TYR A 40 1.56 -6.01 10.13
C TYR A 40 1.21 -4.77 9.30
N PHE A 41 0.88 -4.95 8.02
CA PHE A 41 0.49 -3.87 7.13
C PHE A 41 -0.77 -3.14 7.61
N LEU A 42 -1.77 -3.87 8.09
CA LEU A 42 -3.00 -3.28 8.61
C LEU A 42 -2.74 -2.43 9.87
N LYS A 43 -1.87 -2.90 10.77
CA LYS A 43 -1.48 -2.16 11.98
C LYS A 43 -0.70 -0.89 11.66
N GLU A 44 0.22 -0.97 10.70
CA GLU A 44 1.02 0.18 10.25
C GLU A 44 0.12 1.27 9.65
N ARG A 45 -0.80 0.89 8.76
CA ARG A 45 -1.77 1.81 8.16
C ARG A 45 -2.65 2.49 9.21
N ALA A 46 -3.09 1.76 10.24
CA ALA A 46 -3.92 2.32 11.31
C ALA A 46 -3.16 3.33 12.19
N SER A 47 -1.83 3.26 12.20
CA SER A 47 -0.96 4.13 12.98
C SER A 47 -0.45 5.34 12.17
N GLN A 48 -0.80 5.42 10.89
CA GLN A 48 -0.44 6.54 10.04
C GLN A 48 -1.16 7.80 10.52
N LYS A 49 -0.39 8.76 11.03
CA LYS A 49 -0.92 10.08 11.36
C LYS A 49 -1.53 10.68 10.10
N VAL A 50 -2.85 10.84 10.10
CA VAL A 50 -3.54 11.66 9.13
C VAL A 50 -3.10 13.09 9.40
N TYR A 51 -2.19 13.59 8.58
CA TYR A 51 -1.92 15.02 8.57
C TYR A 51 -3.19 15.69 8.06
N PRO A 52 -3.85 16.54 8.86
CA PRO A 52 -4.93 17.35 8.32
C PRO A 52 -4.35 18.12 7.13
N PRO A 53 -5.14 18.34 6.05
CA PRO A 53 -4.72 19.28 5.03
C PRO A 53 -4.33 20.56 5.78
N THR A 54 -3.09 21.00 5.60
CA THR A 54 -2.66 22.28 6.15
C THR A 54 -3.71 23.28 5.69
N THR A 55 -4.35 23.97 6.63
CA THR A 55 -5.25 25.06 6.29
C THR A 55 -4.50 25.94 5.34
N SER A 56 -4.95 26.00 4.07
CA SER A 56 -4.27 26.81 3.06
C SER A 56 -4.11 28.19 3.65
N ASP A 57 -2.85 28.60 3.83
CA ASP A 57 -2.55 29.88 4.41
C ASP A 57 -3.21 30.97 3.57
N SER A 58 -3.60 32.04 4.23
CA SER A 58 -4.16 33.25 3.65
C SER A 58 -3.38 33.70 2.40
N MET A 59 -2.04 33.60 2.45
CA MET A 59 -1.13 33.84 1.33
C MET A 59 -1.43 32.93 0.13
N THR A 60 -1.46 31.61 0.32
CA THR A 60 -1.75 30.63 -0.73
C THR A 60 -3.16 30.79 -1.29
N LYS A 61 -4.14 31.14 -0.45
CA LYS A 61 -5.52 31.40 -0.89
C LYS A 61 -5.61 32.63 -1.79
N SER A 62 -4.91 33.70 -1.44
CA SER A 62 -4.85 34.93 -2.23
C SER A 62 -4.22 34.69 -3.60
N LEU A 63 -3.16 33.89 -3.66
CA LEU A 63 -2.48 33.57 -4.93
C LEU A 63 -3.27 32.62 -5.84
N ASN A 64 -4.13 31.78 -5.27
CA ASN A 64 -5.01 30.89 -6.04
C ASN A 64 -6.27 31.59 -6.55
N GLN A 65 -6.46 32.87 -6.23
CA GLN A 65 -7.65 33.61 -6.61
C GLN A 65 -7.48 34.15 -8.03
N GLN A 66 -7.83 33.31 -9.01
CA GLN A 66 -7.83 33.63 -10.44
C GLN A 66 -9.24 33.44 -11.00
N SER A 67 -9.58 34.17 -12.05
CA SER A 67 -10.83 33.95 -12.77
C SER A 67 -10.78 32.65 -13.56
N SER A 68 -11.96 32.18 -13.99
CA SER A 68 -12.09 31.01 -14.89
C SER A 68 -12.25 31.40 -16.35
N SER A 69 -12.08 32.69 -16.66
CA SER A 69 -12.28 33.26 -17.99
C SER A 69 -10.95 33.32 -18.72
N ASP A 70 -10.96 32.91 -19.98
CA ASP A 70 -9.80 33.00 -20.88
C ASP A 70 -9.82 34.29 -21.73
N ASP A 71 -10.74 35.22 -21.45
CA ASP A 71 -10.80 36.51 -22.13
C ASP A 71 -9.62 37.40 -21.71
N LEU A 72 -9.06 38.17 -22.66
CA LEU A 72 -7.89 39.04 -22.46
C LEU A 72 -8.05 39.96 -21.23
N ASN A 73 -9.22 40.60 -21.09
CA ASN A 73 -9.48 41.52 -19.98
C ASN A 73 -9.45 40.82 -18.62
N SER A 74 -9.90 39.56 -18.56
CA SER A 74 -9.89 38.75 -17.35
C SER A 74 -8.47 38.35 -16.96
N ILE A 75 -7.64 37.98 -17.95
CA ILE A 75 -6.23 37.65 -17.74
C ILE A 75 -5.47 38.89 -17.21
N GLU A 76 -5.68 40.06 -17.81
CA GLU A 76 -5.04 41.30 -17.35
C GLU A 76 -5.48 41.69 -15.93
N ALA A 77 -6.76 41.48 -15.59
CA ALA A 77 -7.27 41.71 -14.25
C ALA A 77 -6.64 40.75 -13.23
N ASP A 78 -6.57 39.45 -13.56
CA ASP A 78 -5.97 38.42 -12.71
C ASP A 78 -4.47 38.68 -12.46
N LEU A 79 -3.73 39.08 -13.50
CA LEU A 79 -2.31 39.46 -13.38
C LEU A 79 -2.11 40.69 -12.48
N ASN A 80 -2.95 41.71 -12.64
CA ASN A 80 -2.90 42.92 -11.79
C ASN A 80 -3.30 42.64 -10.34
N ALA A 81 -4.16 41.65 -10.11
CA ALA A 81 -4.57 41.22 -8.77
C ALA A 81 -3.56 40.27 -8.10
N THR A 82 -2.61 39.71 -8.86
CA THR A 82 -1.59 38.80 -8.32
C THR A 82 -0.59 39.57 -7.45
N ASP A 83 -0.75 39.50 -6.13
CA ASP A 83 0.16 40.13 -5.16
C ASP A 83 1.27 39.17 -4.70
N VAL A 84 2.51 39.43 -5.15
CA VAL A 84 3.71 38.66 -4.79
C VAL A 84 4.55 39.29 -3.66
N ASN A 85 4.16 40.46 -3.15
CA ASN A 85 5.00 41.23 -2.23
C ASN A 85 5.21 40.55 -0.88
N ASN A 86 4.33 39.63 -0.51
CA ASN A 86 4.37 38.92 0.77
C ASN A 86 4.92 37.48 0.66
N LEU A 87 5.37 37.04 -0.53
CA LEU A 87 5.91 35.68 -0.74
C LEU A 87 7.08 35.35 0.18
N ASP A 88 7.97 36.30 0.43
CA ASP A 88 9.11 36.12 1.34
C ASP A 88 8.66 35.82 2.78
N GLN A 89 7.57 36.44 3.23
CA GLN A 89 6.99 36.19 4.55
C GLN A 89 6.38 34.78 4.62
N GLY A 90 5.73 34.34 3.55
CA GLY A 90 5.22 32.97 3.42
C GLY A 90 6.35 31.93 3.44
N ALA A 91 7.45 32.17 2.73
CA ALA A 91 8.61 31.29 2.73
C ALA A 91 9.26 31.18 4.13
N ALA A 92 9.44 32.30 4.82
CA ALA A 92 9.95 32.34 6.18
C ALA A 92 9.04 31.58 7.18
N ALA A 93 7.72 31.70 7.02
CA ALA A 93 6.75 30.98 7.86
C ALA A 93 6.77 29.46 7.67
N ILE A 94 7.10 28.98 6.45
CA ILE A 94 7.28 27.56 6.17
C ILE A 94 8.58 27.05 6.80
N GLU A 95 9.68 27.81 6.68
CA GLU A 95 10.97 27.44 7.27
C GLU A 95 10.89 27.34 8.80
N ALA A 96 10.18 28.27 9.46
CA ALA A 96 9.96 28.25 10.90
C ALA A 96 9.14 27.03 11.40
N GLN A 97 8.30 26.42 10.55
CA GLN A 97 7.53 25.22 10.90
C GLN A 97 8.33 23.91 10.76
N LEU A 98 9.46 23.95 10.04
CA LEU A 98 10.27 22.76 9.74
C LEU A 98 11.46 22.58 10.69
N GLN A 99 11.71 23.55 11.58
CA GLN A 99 12.71 23.50 12.65
C GLN A 99 12.10 22.99 13.97
#